data_AF-X1V7P0-F1
#
_entry.id   AF-X1V7P0-F1
#
_cell.length_a   1.000
_cell.length_b   1.000
_cell.length_c   1.000
_cell.angle_alpha   90.00
_cell.angle_beta   90.00
_cell.angle_gamma   90.00
#
_symmetry.space_group_name_H-M   'P 1'
#
loop_
_entity.id
_entity.type
_entity.pdbx_description
1 polymer ?
#
loop_
_entity_poly.entity_id
_entity_poly.type
_entity_poly.pdbx_seq_one_letter_code
_entity_poly.pdbx_strand_id
1 'polypeptide(L)'
;MVEKKSRIKQAAISLAKSLGVVGLMNVQFAVKREGSEYALYVIEVNPRASRTVPFVSKATGVPIAKIAVKVMAGETLPEQGVITDPVPSHVSVK
;
A
#
# COMPACT_ATOMS: atom_id res chain seq x y z
N MET A 1 -6.78 14.32 10.34
CA MET A 1 -6.93 13.15 9.43
C MET A 1 -5.68 12.88 8.60
N VAL A 2 -5.04 13.92 8.06
CA VAL A 2 -3.79 13.84 7.27
C VAL A 2 -2.66 13.11 8.01
N GLU A 3 -2.49 13.41 9.30
CA GLU A 3 -1.45 12.80 10.15
C GLU A 3 -1.62 11.28 10.33
N LYS A 4 -2.87 10.79 10.39
CA LYS A 4 -3.18 9.35 10.52
C LYS A 4 -2.74 8.56 9.28
N LYS A 5 -3.06 9.08 8.08
CA LYS A 5 -2.68 8.44 6.80
C LYS A 5 -1.17 8.38 6.65
N SER A 6 -0.46 9.44 7.06
CA SER A 6 1.01 9.49 7.03
C SER A 6 1.64 8.39 7.90
N ARG A 7 1.18 8.23 9.15
CA ARG A 7 1.67 7.16 10.05
C ARG A 7 1.45 5.75 9.49
N ILE A 8 0.27 5.48 8.93
CA ILE A 8 -0.03 4.18 8.29
C ILE A 8 0.91 3.92 7.12
N LYS A 9 1.15 4.92 6.27
CA LYS A 9 2.05 4.81 5.12
C LYS A 9 3.49 4.51 5.57
N GLN A 10 4.01 5.25 6.55
CA GLN A 10 5.35 5.03 7.08
C GLN A 10 5.51 3.64 7.69
N ALA A 11 4.52 3.17 8.46
CA ALA A 11 4.52 1.82 9.01
C ALA A 11 4.53 0.75 7.91
N ALA A 12 3.71 0.91 6.87
CA ALA A 12 3.67 -0.03 5.74
C ALA A 12 5.02 -0.07 4.98
N ILE A 13 5.65 1.09 4.74
CA ILE A 13 6.97 1.17 4.10
C ILE A 13 8.05 0.49 4.96
N SER A 14 8.02 0.74 6.28
CA SER A 14 8.96 0.13 7.22
C SER A 14 8.84 -1.40 7.20
N LEU A 15 7.61 -1.92 7.28
CA LEU A 15 7.33 -3.37 7.20
C LEU A 15 7.80 -3.97 5.87
N ALA A 16 7.54 -3.31 4.74
CA ALA A 16 7.99 -3.79 3.42
C ALA A 16 9.51 -3.98 3.37
N LYS A 17 10.25 -2.99 3.91
CA LYS A 17 11.72 -3.01 3.94
C LYS A 17 12.24 -4.08 4.90
N SER A 18 11.70 -4.15 6.11
CA SER A 18 12.13 -5.12 7.12
C SER A 18 11.88 -6.57 6.70
N LEU A 19 10.82 -6.83 5.92
CA LEU A 19 10.49 -8.16 5.41
C LEU A 19 11.14 -8.47 4.06
N GLY A 20 11.91 -7.54 3.47
CA GLY A 20 12.55 -7.76 2.17
C GLY A 20 11.57 -7.99 1.02
N VAL A 21 10.39 -7.34 1.06
CA VAL A 21 9.35 -7.54 0.06
C VAL A 21 9.81 -7.05 -1.31
N VAL A 22 9.68 -7.93 -2.31
CA VAL A 22 9.83 -7.59 -3.74
C VAL A 22 8.50 -7.94 -4.44
N GLY A 23 7.88 -6.94 -5.06
CA GLY A 23 6.56 -7.10 -5.68
C GLY A 23 5.42 -6.52 -4.83
N LEU A 24 4.41 -7.33 -4.52
CA LEU A 24 3.21 -6.88 -3.79
C LEU A 24 3.23 -7.27 -2.31
N MET A 25 2.67 -6.39 -1.50
CA MET A 25 2.32 -6.67 -0.12
C MET A 25 0.98 -6.02 0.22
N ASN A 26 0.23 -6.67 1.09
CA ASN A 26 -0.94 -6.11 1.74
C ASN A 26 -0.74 -6.10 3.25
N VAL A 27 -1.05 -4.97 3.89
CA VAL A 27 -1.01 -4.82 5.34
C VAL A 27 -2.39 -4.44 5.83
N GLN A 28 -2.83 -5.09 6.89
CA GLN A 28 -4.08 -4.76 7.57
C GLN A 28 -3.75 -4.08 8.90
N PHE A 29 -4.30 -2.88 9.10
CA PHE A 29 -4.13 -2.11 10.33
C PHE A 29 -5.48 -1.91 11.04
N ALA A 30 -5.45 -1.85 12.36
CA ALA A 30 -6.53 -1.32 13.17
C ALA A 30 -6.12 0.05 13.74
N VAL A 31 -7.02 1.02 13.68
CA VAL A 31 -6.84 2.34 14.31
C VAL A 31 -7.87 2.48 15.40
N LYS A 32 -7.42 2.60 16.65
CA LYS A 32 -8.29 2.74 17.82
C LYS A 32 -8.00 4.05 18.51
N ARG A 33 -9.05 4.74 18.95
CA ARG A 33 -8.92 5.92 19.81
C ARG A 33 -8.67 5.46 21.24
N GLU A 34 -7.63 5.99 21.87
CA GLU A 34 -7.28 5.72 23.27
C GLU A 34 -7.12 7.07 23.97
N GLY A 35 -8.14 7.46 24.73
CA GLY A 35 -8.27 8.80 25.29
C GLY A 35 -8.30 9.89 24.22
N SER A 36 -7.33 10.81 24.30
CA SER A 36 -7.14 11.91 23.33
C SER A 36 -6.31 11.52 22.11
N GLU A 37 -5.70 10.33 22.12
CA GLU A 37 -4.78 9.88 21.07
C GLU A 37 -5.35 8.73 20.23
N TYR A 38 -4.62 8.35 19.19
CA TYR A 38 -4.92 7.18 18.36
C TYR A 38 -3.74 6.21 18.37
N ALA A 39 -4.04 4.96 18.74
CA ALA A 39 -3.14 3.84 18.62
C ALA A 39 -3.31 3.17 17.25
N LEU A 40 -2.19 2.85 16.61
CA LEU A 40 -2.12 2.13 15.35
C LEU A 40 -1.59 0.73 15.63
N TYR A 41 -2.40 -0.28 15.32
CA TYR A 41 -2.07 -1.69 15.52
C TYR A 41 -1.94 -2.37 14.16
N VAL A 42 -0.94 -3.25 14.03
CA VAL A 42 -0.81 -4.17 12.90
C VAL A 42 -1.65 -5.40 13.20
N ILE A 43 -2.55 -5.78 12.29
CA ILE A 43 -3.32 -7.02 12.39
C ILE A 43 -2.51 -8.16 11.74
N GLU A 44 -2.17 -7.99 10.47
CA GLU A 44 -1.37 -8.95 9.70
C GLU A 44 -0.66 -8.29 8.51
N VAL A 45 0.36 -8.98 8.01
CA VAL A 45 1.10 -8.63 6.80
C VAL A 45 1.10 -9.82 5.85
N ASN A 46 0.65 -9.61 4.62
CA ASN A 46 0.65 -10.58 3.55
C ASN A 46 1.63 -10.13 2.45
N PRO A 47 2.87 -10.66 2.38
CA PRO A 47 3.86 -10.30 1.35
C PRO A 47 3.55 -10.99 0.01
N ARG A 48 2.32 -10.77 -0.49
CA ARG A 48 1.79 -11.32 -1.74
C ARG A 48 0.66 -10.45 -2.27
N ALA A 49 0.21 -10.75 -3.48
CA ALA A 49 -1.02 -10.19 -4.01
C ALA A 49 -2.23 -10.52 -3.13
N SER A 50 -3.08 -9.52 -2.89
CA SER A 50 -4.36 -9.69 -2.20
C SER A 50 -5.53 -9.52 -3.16
N ARG A 51 -6.71 -9.98 -2.74
CA ARG A 51 -7.96 -9.82 -3.49
C ARG A 51 -8.38 -8.37 -3.75
N THR A 52 -7.75 -7.39 -3.11
CA THR A 52 -8.07 -5.96 -3.32
C THR A 52 -7.29 -5.34 -4.48
N VAL A 53 -6.24 -5.99 -4.99
CA VAL A 53 -5.39 -5.45 -6.07
C VAL A 53 -6.18 -5.07 -7.33
N PRO A 54 -7.13 -5.90 -7.84
CA PRO A 54 -7.92 -5.52 -9.02
C PRO A 54 -8.78 -4.27 -8.79
N PHE A 55 -9.41 -4.17 -7.62
CA PHE A 55 -10.21 -3.00 -7.25
C PHE A 55 -9.36 -1.74 -7.19
N VAL A 56 -8.22 -1.77 -6.48
CA VAL A 56 -7.33 -0.61 -6.36
C VAL A 56 -6.80 -0.19 -7.73
N SER A 57 -6.49 -1.16 -8.61
CA SER A 57 -6.03 -0.86 -9.97
C SER A 57 -7.07 -0.11 -10.79
N LYS A 58 -8.35 -0.48 -10.66
CA LYS A 58 -9.45 0.23 -11.33
C LYS A 58 -9.73 1.59 -10.71
N ALA A 59 -9.73 1.70 -9.39
CA ALA A 59 -9.97 2.96 -8.69
C ALA A 59 -8.88 4.01 -8.95
N THR A 60 -7.63 3.58 -9.14
CA THR A 60 -6.48 4.47 -9.37
C THR A 60 -6.12 4.66 -10.84
N GLY A 61 -6.62 3.80 -11.74
CA GLY A 61 -6.17 3.73 -13.13
C GLY A 61 -4.76 3.12 -13.30
N VAL A 62 -4.12 2.66 -12.22
CA VAL A 62 -2.75 2.14 -12.25
C VAL A 62 -2.78 0.60 -12.34
N PRO A 63 -2.05 -0.02 -13.28
CA PRO A 63 -2.00 -1.47 -13.42
C PRO A 63 -1.04 -2.11 -12.39
N ILE A 64 -1.42 -2.08 -11.10
CA ILE A 64 -0.58 -2.44 -9.95
C ILE A 64 0.02 -3.85 -10.08
N ALA A 65 -0.75 -4.84 -10.54
CA ALA A 65 -0.26 -6.20 -10.73
C ALA A 65 0.86 -6.28 -11.79
N LYS A 66 0.70 -5.56 -12.91
CA LYS A 66 1.72 -5.49 -13.98
C LYS A 66 3.00 -4.84 -13.48
N ILE A 67 2.86 -3.76 -12.72
CA ILE A 67 4.00 -3.03 -12.15
C ILE A 67 4.79 -3.94 -11.21
N ALA A 68 4.09 -4.64 -10.31
CA ALA A 68 4.76 -5.52 -9.36
C ALA A 68 5.45 -6.71 -10.03
N VAL A 69 4.90 -7.27 -11.10
CA VAL A 69 5.57 -8.34 -11.88
C VAL A 69 6.89 -7.84 -12.46
N LYS A 70 6.91 -6.63 -13.01
CA LYS A 70 8.13 -5.98 -13.50
C LYS A 70 9.15 -5.73 -12.39
N VAL A 71 8.70 -5.30 -11.20
CA VAL A 71 9.57 -5.20 -10.00
C VAL A 71 10.17 -6.55 -9.64
N MET A 72 9.38 -7.62 -9.63
CA MET A 72 9.88 -8.97 -9.37
C MET A 72 10.84 -9.47 -10.45
N ALA A 73 10.72 -8.97 -11.68
CA ALA A 73 11.64 -9.23 -12.79
C ALA A 73 12.90 -8.35 -12.80
N GLY A 74 13.06 -7.44 -11.83
CA GLY A 74 14.24 -6.59 -11.67
C GLY A 74 14.09 -5.15 -12.18
N GLU A 75 12.96 -4.78 -12.78
CA GLU A 75 12.70 -3.41 -13.23
C GLU A 75 12.13 -2.57 -12.07
N THR A 76 12.88 -1.56 -11.62
CA THR A 76 12.53 -0.73 -10.46
C THR A 76 11.28 0.12 -10.70
N LEU A 77 10.65 0.59 -9.62
CA LEU A 77 9.48 1.48 -9.73
C LEU A 77 9.77 2.77 -10.53
N PRO A 78 10.91 3.47 -10.35
CA PRO A 78 11.24 4.65 -11.16
C PRO A 78 11.44 4.36 -12.65
N GLU A 79 12.06 3.23 -13.01
CA GLU A 79 12.22 2.83 -14.42
C GLU A 79 10.87 2.62 -15.12
N GLN A 80 9.85 2.23 -14.34
CA GLN A 80 8.47 2.10 -14.79
C GLN A 80 7.68 3.42 -14.77
N GLY A 81 8.30 4.53 -14.38
CA GLY A 81 7.65 5.84 -14.24
C GLY A 81 6.79 6.00 -12.98
N VAL A 82 6.90 5.08 -12.01
CA VAL A 82 6.13 5.09 -10.75
C VAL A 82 6.96 5.79 -9.66
N ILE A 83 6.86 7.11 -9.61
CA ILE A 83 7.64 7.96 -8.68
C ILE A 83 6.79 8.57 -7.55
N THR A 84 5.46 8.53 -7.66
CA THR A 84 4.52 9.07 -6.68
C THR A 84 3.36 8.12 -6.46
N ASP A 85 2.69 8.27 -5.30
CA ASP A 85 1.46 7.52 -5.02
C ASP A 85 0.35 7.98 -6.00
N PRO A 86 -0.44 7.06 -6.57
CA PRO A 86 -1.59 7.44 -7.37
C PRO A 86 -2.67 8.10 -6.52
N VAL A 87 -3.19 9.23 -6.98
CA VAL A 87 -4.30 9.96 -6.36
C VAL A 87 -5.53 9.79 -7.24
N PRO A 88 -6.55 9.02 -6.81
CA PRO A 88 -7.81 8.90 -7.54
C PRO A 88 -8.52 10.25 -7.68
N SER A 89 -9.11 10.50 -8.85
CA SER A 89 -9.92 11.71 -9.12
C SER A 89 -11.33 11.65 -8.55
N HIS A 90 -11.81 10.46 -8.20
CA HIS A 90 -13.16 10.22 -7.71
C HIS A 90 -13.16 9.19 -6.57
N VAL A 91 -14.26 9.12 -5.83
CA VAL A 91 -14.48 8.09 -4.82
C VAL A 91 -14.88 6.78 -5.50
N SER A 92 -14.23 5.68 -5.12
CA SER A 92 -14.61 4.32 -5.54
C SER A 92 -14.99 3.51 -4.31
N VAL A 93 -16.10 2.79 -4.38
CA VAL A 93 -16.60 1.89 -3.33
C VAL A 93 -16.63 0.46 -3.88
N LYS A 94 -16.20 -0.51 -3.06
CA LYS A 94 -16.20 -1.93 -3.39
C LYS A 94 -17.27 -2.65 -2.58
#